data_AF-A0A3B1B717-F1
#
_entry.id   AF-A0A3B1B717-F1
#
_cell.length_a   1.000
_cell.length_b   1.000
_cell.length_c   1.000
_cell.angle_alpha   90.00
_cell.angle_beta   90.00
_cell.angle_gamma   90.00
#
_symmetry.space_group_name_H-M   'P 1'
#
loop_
_entity.id
_entity.type
_entity.pdbx_description
1 polymer ?
#
loop_
_entity_poly.entity_id
_entity_poly.type
_entity_poly.pdbx_seq_one_letter_code
_entity_poly.pdbx_strand_id
1 'polypeptide(L)'
;METETDEQLVRRFHRGDHAAFETLTLRHQDRIFRLASIYLHLPQEAEDAAQEVFLRAFKGLGHFRFSAQPLTWLYRTLRNVCHEHNRRSQRHDPYPLDPNELPAAGCQEATLMKNATWYLGYQSDKERW
;
A
#
# COMPACT_ATOMS: atom_id res chain seq x y z
N MET A 1 -20.30 18.45 -15.49
CA MET A 1 -19.31 17.58 -16.16
C MET A 1 -19.39 16.23 -15.50
N GLU A 2 -19.76 15.20 -16.24
CA GLU A 2 -19.91 13.84 -15.73
C GLU A 2 -18.52 13.31 -15.35
N THR A 3 -18.26 13.14 -14.05
CA THR A 3 -16.99 12.62 -13.57
C THR A 3 -16.91 11.14 -13.89
N GLU A 4 -16.01 10.76 -14.80
CA GLU A 4 -15.76 9.36 -15.18
C GLU A 4 -15.47 8.52 -13.94
N THR A 5 -16.15 7.38 -13.81
CA THR A 5 -16.02 6.45 -12.68
C THR A 5 -14.67 5.74 -12.70
N ASP A 6 -14.22 5.25 -11.54
CA ASP A 6 -12.95 4.51 -11.44
C ASP A 6 -12.95 3.27 -12.35
N GLU A 7 -14.09 2.58 -12.50
CA GLU A 7 -14.22 1.43 -13.39
C GLU A 7 -14.04 1.80 -14.87
N GLN A 8 -14.59 2.94 -15.29
CA GLN A 8 -14.42 3.45 -16.66
C GLN A 8 -12.96 3.78 -16.94
N LEU A 9 -12.26 4.41 -15.98
CA LEU A 9 -10.82 4.70 -16.08
C LEU A 9 -10.00 3.40 -16.22
N VAL A 10 -10.30 2.38 -15.41
CA VAL A 10 -9.61 1.08 -15.51
C VAL A 10 -9.88 0.41 -16.85
N ARG A 11 -11.13 0.45 -17.37
CA ARG A 11 -11.45 -0.09 -18.69
C ARG A 11 -10.69 0.61 -19.82
N ARG A 12 -10.49 1.92 -19.72
CA ARG A 12 -9.66 2.68 -20.68
C ARG A 12 -8.19 2.28 -20.56
N PHE A 13 -7.69 2.11 -19.33
CA PHE A 13 -6.32 1.63 -19.10
C PHE A 13 -6.06 0.26 -19.73
N HIS A 14 -6.99 -0.70 -19.62
CA HIS A 14 -6.88 -2.00 -20.29
C HIS A 14 -6.81 -1.91 -21.82
N ARG A 15 -7.29 -0.81 -22.42
CA ARG A 15 -7.20 -0.55 -23.86
C ARG A 15 -5.89 0.14 -24.27
N GLY A 16 -4.97 0.37 -23.33
CA GLY A 16 -3.68 1.04 -23.56
C GLY A 16 -3.69 2.55 -23.29
N ASP A 17 -4.78 3.10 -22.73
CA ASP A 17 -4.84 4.51 -22.36
C ASP A 17 -4.17 4.77 -21.01
N HIS A 18 -2.90 5.14 -21.04
CA HIS A 18 -2.11 5.44 -19.85
C HIS A 18 -2.59 6.71 -19.12
N ALA A 19 -3.25 7.65 -19.80
CA ALA A 19 -3.77 8.87 -19.17
C ALA A 19 -4.95 8.58 -18.23
N ALA A 20 -5.66 7.47 -18.47
CA ALA A 20 -6.71 7.01 -17.56
C ALA A 20 -6.14 6.57 -16.19
N PHE A 21 -4.94 5.97 -16.18
CA PHE A 21 -4.25 5.62 -14.93
C PHE A 21 -3.75 6.84 -14.19
N GLU A 22 -3.23 7.84 -14.90
CA GLU A 22 -2.83 9.12 -14.31
C GLU A 22 -4.03 9.79 -13.61
N THR A 23 -5.18 9.85 -14.29
CA THR A 23 -6.42 10.40 -13.71
C THR A 23 -6.85 9.63 -12.46
N LEU A 24 -6.76 8.30 -12.48
CA LEU A 24 -7.06 7.45 -11.32
C LEU A 24 -6.07 7.72 -10.16
N THR A 25 -4.79 7.89 -10.48
CA THR A 25 -3.72 8.16 -9.51
C THR A 25 -3.93 9.50 -8.84
N LEU A 26 -4.08 10.57 -9.61
CA LEU A 26 -4.32 11.93 -9.09
C LEU A 26 -5.56 11.99 -8.20
N ARG A 27 -6.61 11.23 -8.53
CA ARG A 27 -7.84 11.16 -7.72
C ARG A 27 -7.61 10.50 -6.36
N HIS A 28 -6.74 9.49 -6.29
CA HIS A 28 -6.58 8.65 -5.10
C HIS A 28 -5.30 8.90 -4.31
N GLN A 29 -4.34 9.67 -4.85
CA GLN A 29 -3.03 9.92 -4.23
C GLN A 29 -3.14 10.42 -2.78
N ASP A 30 -4.00 11.42 -2.52
CA ASP A 30 -4.09 12.01 -1.18
C ASP A 30 -4.71 11.04 -0.19
N ARG A 31 -5.65 10.20 -0.65
CA ARG A 31 -6.30 9.20 0.20
C ARG A 31 -5.34 8.06 0.52
N ILE A 32 -4.57 7.61 -0.47
CA ILE A 32 -3.56 6.57 -0.31
C ILE A 32 -2.44 7.05 0.61
N PHE A 33 -1.94 8.26 0.41
CA PHE A 33 -0.94 8.88 1.28
C PHE A 33 -1.44 8.98 2.73
N ARG A 34 -2.64 9.54 2.95
CA ARG A 34 -3.24 9.63 4.29
C ARG A 34 -3.35 8.28 4.98
N LEU A 35 -3.77 7.23 4.25
CA LEU A 35 -3.85 5.89 4.80
C LEU A 35 -2.47 5.32 5.08
N ALA A 36 -1.49 5.51 4.18
CA ALA A 36 -0.11 5.09 4.40
C ALA A 36 0.45 5.72 5.69
N SER A 37 0.21 7.01 5.93
CA SER A 37 0.62 7.72 7.16
C SER A 37 -0.07 7.21 8.43
N ILE A 38 -1.23 6.58 8.33
CA ILE A 38 -1.88 5.92 9.48
C ILE A 38 -1.19 4.59 9.79
N TYR A 39 -0.73 3.87 8.76
CA TYR A 39 -0.02 2.59 8.93
C TYR A 39 1.46 2.76 9.24
N LEU A 40 2.10 3.82 8.75
CA LEU A 40 3.51 4.11 8.85
C LEU A 40 3.68 5.43 9.60
N HIS A 41 4.29 5.38 10.78
CA HIS A 41 4.38 6.53 11.69
C HIS A 41 5.37 7.60 11.21
N LEU A 42 6.22 7.28 10.23
CA LEU A 42 7.20 8.18 9.64
C LEU A 42 6.69 8.75 8.31
N PRO A 43 6.67 10.09 8.12
CA PRO A 43 6.20 10.73 6.89
C PRO A 43 6.95 10.27 5.63
N GLN A 44 8.26 10.07 5.73
CA GLN A 44 9.10 9.60 4.61
C GLN A 44 8.75 8.18 4.19
N GLU A 45 8.56 7.27 5.16
CA GLU A 45 8.14 5.90 4.85
C GLU A 45 6.75 5.86 4.21
N ALA A 46 5.85 6.75 4.62
CA ALA A 46 4.51 6.85 4.06
C ALA A 46 4.53 7.31 2.59
N GLU A 47 5.42 8.25 2.24
CA GLU A 47 5.61 8.70 0.87
C GLU A 47 6.16 7.59 -0.02
N ASP A 48 7.23 6.93 0.42
CA ASP A 48 7.83 5.79 -0.30
C ASP A 48 6.82 4.66 -0.51
N ALA A 49 6.06 4.32 0.53
CA ALA A 49 5.02 3.30 0.44
C ALA A 49 3.91 3.71 -0.54
N ALA A 50 3.47 4.96 -0.54
CA ALA A 50 2.45 5.43 -1.47
C ALA A 50 2.93 5.32 -2.92
N GLN A 51 4.18 5.70 -3.20
CA GLN A 51 4.77 5.57 -4.53
C GLN A 51 4.84 4.10 -4.97
N GLU A 52 5.35 3.21 -4.12
CA GLU A 52 5.43 1.77 -4.39
C GLU A 52 4.04 1.15 -4.66
N VAL A 53 3.00 1.63 -3.97
CA VAL A 53 1.61 1.22 -4.22
C VAL A 53 1.16 1.56 -5.62
N PHE A 54 1.43 2.78 -6.09
CA PHE A 54 1.06 3.17 -7.46
C PHE A 54 1.88 2.43 -8.51
N LEU A 55 3.16 2.16 -8.27
CA LEU A 55 3.98 1.34 -9.17
C LEU A 55 3.47 -0.10 -9.30
N ARG A 56 3.10 -0.72 -8.17
CA ARG A 56 2.47 -2.05 -8.16
C ARG A 56 1.09 -2.01 -8.78
N ALA A 57 0.33 -0.95 -8.53
CA ALA A 57 -0.97 -0.74 -9.13
C ALA A 57 -0.85 -0.70 -10.65
N PHE A 58 0.05 0.12 -11.20
CA PHE A 58 0.26 0.22 -12.65
C PHE A 58 0.58 -1.13 -13.30
N LYS A 59 1.47 -1.92 -12.68
CA LYS A 59 1.85 -3.26 -13.19
C LYS A 59 0.73 -4.28 -13.06
N GLY A 60 -0.02 -4.25 -11.96
CA GLY A 60 -1.08 -5.21 -11.66
C GLY A 60 -2.41 -4.90 -12.37
N LEU A 61 -2.69 -3.62 -12.64
CA LEU A 61 -3.98 -3.18 -13.17
C LEU A 61 -4.23 -3.71 -14.58
N GLY A 62 -3.18 -3.99 -15.37
CA GLY A 62 -3.31 -4.63 -16.68
C GLY A 62 -3.92 -6.04 -16.63
N HIS A 63 -3.79 -6.73 -15.49
CA HIS A 63 -4.35 -8.07 -15.26
C HIS A 63 -5.58 -8.05 -14.34
N PHE A 64 -6.04 -6.85 -13.95
CA PHE A 64 -7.14 -6.72 -13.02
C PHE A 64 -8.43 -7.31 -13.62
N ARG A 65 -9.07 -8.19 -12.86
CA ARG A 65 -10.39 -8.73 -13.19
C ARG A 65 -11.41 -7.83 -12.50
N PHE A 66 -12.43 -7.37 -13.24
CA PHE A 66 -13.55 -6.57 -12.72
C PHE A 66 -14.50 -7.37 -11.78
N SER A 67 -13.99 -8.37 -11.06
CA SER A 67 -14.73 -9.11 -10.03
C SER A 67 -14.80 -8.35 -8.69
N ALA A 68 -14.01 -7.30 -8.52
CA ALA A 68 -14.02 -6.39 -7.38
C ALA A 68 -13.93 -4.94 -7.84
N GLN A 69 -14.24 -3.99 -6.95
CA GLN A 69 -14.05 -2.57 -7.23
C GLN A 69 -12.55 -2.23 -7.28
N PRO A 70 -12.10 -1.39 -8.23
CA PRO A 70 -10.69 -0.98 -8.35
C PRO A 70 -10.11 -0.41 -7.05
N LEU A 71 -10.92 0.37 -6.33
CA LEU A 71 -10.53 0.98 -5.06
C LEU A 71 -10.27 -0.07 -3.97
N THR A 72 -11.07 -1.14 -3.90
CA THR A 72 -10.87 -2.25 -2.96
C THR A 72 -9.53 -2.94 -3.22
N TRP A 73 -9.19 -3.16 -4.49
CA TRP A 73 -7.91 -3.75 -4.87
C TRP A 73 -6.74 -2.82 -4.55
N LEU A 74 -6.87 -1.52 -4.80
CA LEU A 74 -5.85 -0.53 -4.46
C LEU A 74 -5.58 -0.49 -2.95
N TYR A 75 -6.62 -0.57 -2.11
CA TYR A 75 -6.46 -0.69 -0.66
C TYR A 75 -5.75 -1.97 -0.23
N ARG A 76 -6.01 -3.11 -0.88
CA ARG A 76 -5.28 -4.36 -0.60
C ARG A 76 -3.80 -4.22 -0.93
N THR A 77 -3.47 -3.60 -2.07
CA THR A 77 -2.09 -3.32 -2.47
C THR A 77 -1.41 -2.39 -1.46
N LEU A 78 -2.07 -1.30 -1.06
CA LEU A 78 -1.59 -0.40 0.00
C LEU A 78 -1.26 -1.16 1.28
N ARG A 79 -2.23 -1.93 1.76
CA ARG A 79 -2.07 -2.68 2.99
C ARG A 79 -0.88 -3.65 2.95
N ASN A 80 -0.69 -4.33 1.82
CA ASN A 80 0.45 -5.23 1.62
C ASN A 80 1.79 -4.48 1.61
N VAL A 81 1.86 -3.30 0.99
CA VAL A 81 3.07 -2.48 0.95
C VAL A 81 3.41 -1.94 2.35
N CYS A 82 2.44 -1.37 3.07
CA CYS A 82 2.68 -0.88 4.42
C CYS A 82 3.15 -2.00 5.37
N HIS A 83 2.59 -3.20 5.23
CA HIS A 83 3.03 -4.36 6.02
C HIS A 83 4.48 -4.77 5.71
N GLU A 84 4.85 -4.76 4.42
CA GLU A 84 6.23 -5.04 4.00
C GLU A 84 7.21 -3.97 4.51
N HIS A 85 6.84 -2.69 4.48
CA HIS A 85 7.62 -1.61 5.07
C HIS A 85 7.83 -1.81 6.57
N ASN A 86 6.75 -2.02 7.34
CA ASN A 86 6.86 -2.24 8.79
C ASN A 86 7.73 -3.46 9.13
N ARG A 87 7.63 -4.54 8.34
CA ARG A 87 8.47 -5.73 8.49
C ARG A 87 9.96 -5.44 8.22
N ARG A 88 10.27 -4.53 7.29
CA ARG A 88 11.64 -4.12 6.99
C ARG A 88 12.20 -3.21 8.09
N SER A 89 11.42 -2.25 8.58
CA SER A 89 11.83 -1.35 9.66
C SER A 89 12.07 -2.12 10.96
N GLN A 90 11.28 -3.15 11.27
CA GLN A 90 11.53 -4.06 12.41
C GLN A 90 12.82 -4.90 12.28
N ARG A 91 13.31 -5.12 11.06
CA ARG A 91 14.58 -5.82 10.80
C ARG A 91 15.76 -4.86 10.78
N HIS A 92 15.48 -3.58 10.58
CA HIS A 92 16.43 -2.48 10.62
C HIS A 92 16.41 -1.91 12.04
N ASP A 93 16.76 -2.73 13.03
CA ASP A 93 17.32 -2.18 14.26
C ASP A 93 18.74 -1.76 13.87
N PRO A 94 19.02 -0.46 13.67
CA PRO A 94 20.35 -0.04 13.33
C PRO A 94 21.12 -0.17 14.64
N TYR A 95 21.80 -1.30 14.79
CA TYR A 95 22.83 -1.41 15.81
C TYR A 95 23.69 -0.15 15.67
N PRO A 96 23.85 0.67 16.73
CA PRO A 96 24.69 1.84 16.64
C PRO A 96 26.07 1.40 16.15
N LEU A 97 26.52 1.92 15.01
CA LEU A 97 27.88 1.70 14.53
C LEU A 97 28.89 2.41 15.45
N ASP A 98 28.40 3.28 16.35
CA ASP A 98 29.12 3.90 17.45
C ASP A 98 28.56 3.43 18.81
N PRO A 99 29.36 2.76 19.67
CA PRO A 99 28.96 2.36 21.03
C PRO A 99 28.50 3.51 21.95
N ASN A 100 28.70 4.77 21.56
CA ASN A 100 28.38 5.95 22.35
C ASN A 100 27.12 6.70 21.86
N GLU A 101 26.48 6.25 20.78
CA GLU A 101 25.21 6.81 20.30
C GLU A 101 24.02 5.99 20.84
N LEU A 102 23.21 6.62 21.69
CA LEU A 102 21.92 6.04 22.11
C LEU A 102 20.93 6.11 20.93
N PRO A 103 20.24 5.01 20.59
CA PRO A 103 19.23 5.04 19.55
C PRO A 103 18.10 5.98 19.93
N ALA A 104 17.70 6.86 19.00
CA ALA A 104 16.56 7.74 19.18
C ALA A 104 15.30 6.88 19.37
N ALA A 105 14.74 6.93 20.58
CA ALA A 105 13.60 6.13 20.97
C ALA A 105 12.41 6.32 20.00
N GLY A 106 11.85 5.21 19.51
CA GLY A 106 10.66 5.23 18.65
C GLY A 106 10.01 3.85 18.50
N CYS A 107 9.12 3.52 19.44
CA CYS A 107 7.95 2.63 19.30
C CYS A 107 8.18 1.12 19.02
N GLN A 108 8.24 0.28 20.07
CA GLN A 108 8.27 -1.19 19.95
C GLN A 108 7.05 -1.96 20.52
N GLU A 109 6.07 -1.35 21.20
CA GLU A 109 5.06 -2.13 21.94
C GLU A 109 3.74 -2.48 21.20
N ALA A 110 3.40 -1.81 20.10
CA ALA A 110 2.08 -2.02 19.45
C ALA A 110 2.00 -3.23 18.48
N THR A 111 3.13 -3.90 18.21
CA THR A 111 3.26 -4.85 17.09
C THR A 111 2.72 -6.24 17.39
N LEU A 112 2.58 -6.67 18.65
CA LEU A 112 2.32 -8.10 18.96
C LEU A 112 0.84 -8.54 18.91
N MET A 113 -0.15 -7.65 19.11
CA MET A 113 -1.55 -8.08 19.24
C MET A 113 -2.36 -8.19 17.93
N LYS A 114 -1.94 -7.57 16.82
CA LYS A 114 -2.71 -7.59 15.55
C LYS A 114 -2.35 -8.75 14.60
N ASN A 115 -1.30 -9.50 14.90
CA ASN A 115 -0.71 -10.45 13.95
C ASN A 115 -1.45 -11.81 13.94
N ALA A 116 -2.10 -12.18 15.06
CA ALA A 116 -2.81 -13.45 15.19
C ALA A 116 -4.11 -13.50 14.35
N THR A 117 -4.82 -12.38 14.23
CA THR A 117 -6.07 -12.30 13.45
C THR A 117 -5.82 -12.22 11.95
N TRP A 118 -4.62 -11.78 11.53
CA TRP A 118 -4.32 -11.52 10.12
C TRP A 118 -3.85 -12.75 9.34
N TYR A 119 -3.18 -13.70 10.01
CA TYR A 119 -2.75 -14.95 9.38
C TYR A 119 -3.92 -15.91 9.06
N LEU A 120 -4.93 -15.98 9.94
CA LEU A 120 -6.10 -16.85 9.76
C LEU A 120 -6.98 -16.40 8.56
N GLY A 121 -7.01 -15.10 8.26
CA GLY A 121 -7.76 -14.55 7.12
C GLY A 121 -7.01 -14.65 5.78
N TYR A 122 -5.69 -14.43 5.76
CA TYR A 122 -4.88 -14.43 4.53
C TYR A 122 -4.77 -15.82 3.90
N GLN A 123 -4.83 -16.89 4.70
CA GLN A 123 -4.66 -18.26 4.21
C GLN A 123 -5.91 -18.82 3.50
N SER A 124 -7.10 -18.25 3.75
CA SER A 124 -8.37 -18.68 3.15
C SER A 124 -8.63 -18.04 1.78
N ASP A 125 -8.06 -16.86 1.51
CA ASP A 125 -8.33 -16.08 0.29
C ASP A 125 -7.42 -16.45 -0.90
N LYS A 126 -6.33 -17.22 -0.65
CA LYS A 126 -5.41 -17.69 -1.70
C LYS A 126 -5.99 -18.81 -2.58
N GLU A 127 -7.07 -19.46 -2.13
CA GLU A 127 -7.66 -20.62 -2.83
C GLU A 127 -8.81 -20.22 -3.77
N ARG A 128 -9.12 -18.92 -3.90
CA ARG A 128 -10.26 -18.43 -4.69
C ARG A 128 -9.89 -17.70 -5.99
N TRP A 129 -8.60 -17.55 -6.31
CA TRP A 129 -8.12 -16.85 -7.51
C TRP A 129 -6.83 -17.45 -8.06
#